data_AF-A0A2W4PCL6-F1
#
_entry.id   AF-A0A2W4PCL6-F1
#
_cell.length_a   1.000
_cell.length_b   1.000
_cell.length_c   1.000
_cell.angle_alpha   90.00
_cell.angle_beta   90.00
_cell.angle_gamma   90.00
#
_symmetry.space_group_name_H-M   'P 1'
#
loop_
_entity.id
_entity.type
_entity.pdbx_description
1 polymer ?
#
loop_
_entity_poly.entity_id
_entity_poly.type
_entity_poly.pdbx_seq_one_letter_code
_entity_poly.pdbx_strand_id
1 'polypeptide(L)'
;MAGAISACAGQPAAPAPLTCHTAYRPSVAVPIEREDTVSLAQPAIEPVTVAYADLVFHAQYLSEPGAGPSLNLFVTLPDQTDRLMSVLYQLPADRAPANQFVGGHGFTGLHYVYHPATGAELQFWCVAGDGAQ
;
A
#
# COMPACT_ATOMS: atom_id res chain seq x y z
N MET A 1 -2.27 -47.60 -21.02
CA MET A 1 -2.94 -47.06 -19.81
C MET A 1 -2.37 -45.67 -19.57
N ALA A 2 -3.08 -44.63 -20.02
CA ALA A 2 -2.69 -43.24 -19.81
C ALA A 2 -3.38 -42.74 -18.54
N GLY A 3 -2.62 -42.54 -17.47
CA GLY A 3 -3.11 -41.97 -16.22
C GLY A 3 -3.24 -40.46 -16.36
N ALA A 4 -4.48 -39.95 -16.29
CA ALA A 4 -4.73 -38.53 -16.19
C ALA A 4 -4.37 -38.06 -14.78
N ILE A 5 -3.27 -37.33 -14.65
CA ILE A 5 -2.94 -36.56 -13.45
C ILE A 5 -3.89 -35.37 -13.41
N SER A 6 -4.96 -35.48 -12.62
CA SER A 6 -5.83 -34.37 -12.26
C SER A 6 -5.04 -33.47 -11.31
N ALA A 7 -4.42 -32.42 -11.85
CA ALA A 7 -3.88 -31.35 -11.04
C ALA A 7 -5.07 -30.55 -10.50
N CYS A 8 -5.38 -30.72 -9.22
CA CYS A 8 -6.12 -29.71 -8.47
C CYS A 8 -5.23 -28.46 -8.42
N ALA A 9 -5.34 -27.60 -9.43
CA ALA A 9 -4.86 -26.23 -9.31
C ALA A 9 -5.75 -25.57 -8.24
N GLY A 10 -5.27 -25.56 -7.00
CA GLY A 10 -5.91 -24.80 -5.94
C GLY A 10 -6.02 -23.36 -6.42
N GLN A 11 -7.23 -22.80 -6.38
CA GLN A 11 -7.44 -21.39 -6.65
C GLN A 11 -6.41 -20.59 -5.83
N PRO A 12 -5.67 -19.63 -6.43
CA PRO A 12 -4.85 -18.73 -5.66
C PRO A 12 -5.74 -18.07 -4.60
N ALA A 13 -5.33 -18.14 -3.33
CA ALA A 13 -6.05 -17.44 -2.27
C ALA A 13 -6.08 -15.95 -2.65
N ALA A 14 -7.25 -15.32 -2.56
CA ALA A 14 -7.35 -13.89 -2.76
C ALA A 14 -6.39 -13.19 -1.79
N PRO A 15 -5.60 -12.20 -2.23
CA PRO A 15 -4.67 -11.53 -1.34
C PRO A 15 -5.44 -10.90 -0.17
N ALA A 16 -4.90 -11.04 1.04
CA ALA A 16 -5.53 -10.52 2.25
C ALA A 16 -5.79 -9.01 2.12
N PRO A 17 -6.91 -8.49 2.65
CA PRO A 17 -7.16 -7.05 2.66
C PRO A 17 -6.02 -6.34 3.40
N LEU A 18 -5.64 -5.17 2.90
CA LEU A 18 -4.63 -4.33 3.53
C LEU A 18 -5.26 -3.06 4.07
N THR A 19 -4.64 -2.52 5.10
CA THR A 19 -5.00 -1.22 5.64
C THR A 19 -3.77 -0.33 5.61
N CYS A 20 -3.90 0.84 4.99
CA CYS A 20 -2.86 1.86 4.99
C CYS A 20 -3.26 3.00 5.91
N HIS A 21 -2.29 3.49 6.68
CA HIS A 21 -2.42 4.61 7.58
C HIS A 21 -1.58 5.76 7.04
N THR A 22 -2.10 6.97 7.20
CA THR A 22 -1.46 8.20 6.75
C THR A 22 -1.57 9.25 7.84
N ALA A 23 -0.52 10.05 8.02
CA ALA A 23 -0.47 11.16 8.98
C ALA A 23 0.20 12.36 8.31
N TYR A 24 -0.50 13.49 8.27
CA TYR A 24 -0.10 14.68 7.53
C TYR A 24 0.12 15.89 8.45
N ARG A 25 1.12 16.70 8.09
CA ARG A 25 1.33 18.04 8.62
C ARG A 25 1.78 19.00 7.51
N PRO A 26 1.32 20.28 7.52
CA PRO A 26 1.68 21.25 6.49
C PRO A 26 3.11 21.77 6.62
N SER A 27 3.78 21.53 7.75
CA SER A 27 5.23 21.65 7.88
C SER A 27 5.74 20.86 9.09
N VAL A 28 7.03 20.55 9.14
CA VAL A 28 7.65 19.89 10.31
C VAL A 28 7.63 20.73 11.59
N ALA A 29 7.35 22.03 11.49
CA ALA A 29 7.25 22.95 12.62
C ALA A 29 5.89 22.87 13.34
N VAL A 30 4.89 22.24 12.72
CA VAL A 30 3.58 22.02 13.33
C VAL A 30 3.32 20.54 13.61
N PRO A 31 2.48 20.20 14.60
CA PRO A 31 2.04 18.83 14.84
C PRO A 31 1.30 18.22 13.63
N ILE A 32 1.16 16.89 13.65
CA ILE A 32 0.23 16.18 12.75
C ILE A 32 -1.17 16.76 12.95
N GLU A 33 -1.78 17.22 11.86
CA GLU A 33 -3.11 17.84 11.88
C GLU A 33 -4.21 16.89 11.39
N ARG A 34 -3.83 15.88 10.59
CA ARG A 34 -4.78 14.95 10.01
C ARG A 34 -4.18 13.56 9.90
N GLU A 35 -4.97 12.57 10.31
CA GLU A 35 -4.68 11.16 10.13
C GLU A 35 -5.85 10.51 9.40
N ASP A 36 -5.55 9.62 8.45
CA ASP A 36 -6.55 8.84 7.74
C ASP A 36 -6.12 7.37 7.68
N THR A 37 -7.12 6.51 7.61
CA THR A 37 -6.95 5.07 7.44
C THR A 37 -7.78 4.63 6.25
N VAL A 38 -7.15 3.96 5.29
CA VAL A 38 -7.79 3.45 4.08
C VAL A 38 -7.60 1.96 3.93
N SER A 39 -8.65 1.25 3.56
CA SER A 39 -8.60 -0.18 3.31
C SER A 39 -8.54 -0.46 1.81
N LEU A 40 -7.66 -1.38 1.43
CA LEU A 40 -7.52 -1.86 0.06
C LEU A 40 -8.09 -3.27 -0.02
N ALA A 41 -9.18 -3.42 -0.77
CA ALA A 41 -9.74 -4.71 -1.14
C ALA A 41 -9.25 -5.12 -2.53
N GLN A 42 -9.18 -6.43 -2.77
CA GLN A 42 -8.76 -7.02 -4.04
C GLN A 42 -9.97 -7.39 -4.92
N PRO A 43 -9.86 -7.27 -6.26
CA PRO A 43 -8.92 -6.44 -7.01
C PRO A 43 -9.41 -4.99 -7.12
N ALA A 44 -8.54 -4.01 -6.87
CA ALA A 44 -8.85 -2.60 -7.10
C ALA A 44 -8.25 -2.18 -8.45
N ILE A 45 -9.11 -1.86 -9.43
CA ILE A 45 -8.67 -1.37 -10.75
C ILE A 45 -8.03 0.01 -10.60
N GLU A 46 -8.65 0.87 -9.78
CA GLU A 46 -8.19 2.23 -9.50
C GLU A 46 -7.42 2.29 -8.18
N PRO A 47 -6.43 3.19 -8.06
CA PRO A 47 -5.79 3.47 -6.77
C PRO A 47 -6.80 4.00 -5.76
N VAL A 48 -6.65 3.59 -4.50
CA VAL A 48 -7.28 4.26 -3.37
C VAL A 48 -6.45 5.51 -3.07
N THR A 49 -7.12 6.65 -2.99
CA THR A 49 -6.46 7.96 -2.86
C THR A 49 -6.89 8.66 -1.58
N VAL A 50 -5.93 9.30 -0.90
CA VAL A 50 -6.17 10.24 0.20
C VAL A 50 -5.55 11.58 -0.15
N ALA A 51 -6.38 12.59 -0.34
CA ALA A 51 -5.94 13.95 -0.66
C ALA A 51 -5.74 14.77 0.61
N TYR A 52 -4.56 15.37 0.72
CA TYR A 52 -4.19 16.42 1.67
C TYR A 52 -3.95 17.74 0.92
N ALA A 53 -3.68 18.82 1.66
CA ALA A 53 -3.51 20.15 1.07
C ALA A 53 -2.36 20.20 0.06
N ASP A 54 -1.20 19.65 0.42
CA ASP A 54 0.02 19.71 -0.41
C ASP A 54 0.45 18.36 -1.01
N LEU A 55 -0.15 17.26 -0.56
CA LEU A 55 0.29 15.90 -0.92
C LEU A 55 -0.91 14.99 -1.15
N VAL A 56 -0.78 14.07 -2.10
CA VAL A 56 -1.82 13.09 -2.39
C VAL A 56 -1.22 11.70 -2.26
N PHE A 57 -1.71 10.91 -1.30
CA PHE A 57 -1.33 9.52 -1.13
C PHE A 57 -2.15 8.62 -2.04
N HIS A 58 -1.49 7.64 -2.66
CA HIS A 58 -2.11 6.63 -3.49
C HIS A 58 -1.63 5.24 -3.10
N ALA A 59 -2.56 4.30 -3.01
CA ALA A 59 -2.27 2.90 -2.81
C ALA A 59 -3.02 2.06 -3.84
N GLN A 60 -2.31 1.21 -4.56
CA GLN A 60 -2.89 0.40 -5.63
C GLN A 60 -2.41 -1.04 -5.53
N TYR A 61 -3.38 -1.95 -5.60
CA TYR A 61 -3.09 -3.36 -5.79
C TYR A 61 -2.91 -3.67 -7.28
N LEU A 62 -1.77 -4.26 -7.61
CA LEU A 62 -1.41 -4.68 -8.96
C LEU A 62 -1.36 -6.20 -9.00
N SER A 63 -1.79 -6.78 -10.11
CA SER A 63 -1.68 -8.22 -10.37
C SER A 63 -1.34 -8.42 -11.84
N GLU A 64 -0.03 -8.47 -12.12
CA GLU A 64 0.47 -8.68 -13.47
C GLU A 64 0.71 -10.18 -13.73
N PRO A 65 0.31 -10.70 -14.91
CA PRO A 65 0.63 -12.07 -15.30
C PRO A 65 2.13 -12.35 -15.19
N GLY A 66 2.50 -13.34 -14.39
CA GLY A 66 3.90 -13.76 -14.19
C GLY A 66 4.70 -12.97 -13.15
N ALA A 67 4.24 -11.80 -12.69
CA ALA A 67 4.89 -11.05 -11.61
C ALA A 67 4.26 -11.31 -10.23
N GLY A 68 3.02 -11.82 -10.20
CA GLY A 68 2.29 -12.07 -8.96
C GLY A 68 1.66 -10.81 -8.36
N PRO A 69 1.05 -10.92 -7.17
CA PRO A 69 0.41 -9.79 -6.50
C PRO A 69 1.48 -8.78 -6.04
N SER A 70 1.22 -7.50 -6.27
CA SER A 70 2.08 -6.42 -5.83
C SER A 70 1.26 -5.26 -5.28
N LEU A 71 1.83 -4.51 -4.35
CA LEU A 71 1.28 -3.25 -3.84
C LEU A 71 2.17 -2.11 -4.33
N ASN A 72 1.60 -1.18 -5.08
CA ASN A 72 2.27 0.07 -5.43
C ASN A 72 1.77 1.18 -4.52
N LEU A 73 2.68 1.80 -3.78
CA LEU A 73 2.42 3.00 -2.98
C LEU A 73 3.14 4.18 -3.62
N PHE A 74 2.44 5.28 -3.81
CA PHE A 74 3.03 6.48 -4.39
C PHE A 74 2.39 7.76 -3.87
N VAL A 75 3.15 8.84 -3.94
CA VAL A 75 2.71 10.17 -3.53
C VAL A 75 2.93 11.15 -4.67
N THR A 76 1.92 11.96 -4.95
CA THR A 76 1.99 13.05 -5.95
C THR A 76 1.72 14.39 -5.28
N LEU A 77 1.99 15.46 -6.03
CA LEU A 77 1.39 16.77 -5.74
C LEU A 77 -0.08 16.79 -6.18
N PRO A 78 -0.92 17.66 -5.59
CA PRO A 78 -2.28 17.90 -6.07
C PRO A 78 -2.29 18.23 -7.56
N ASP A 79 -3.24 17.65 -8.29
CA ASP A 79 -3.46 17.87 -9.73
C ASP A 79 -2.27 17.54 -10.64
N GLN A 80 -1.27 16.81 -10.12
CA GLN A 80 -0.10 16.37 -10.89
C GLN A 80 -0.01 14.85 -10.94
N THR A 81 0.54 14.35 -12.05
CA THR A 81 0.80 12.93 -12.25
C THR A 81 2.21 12.51 -11.86
N ASP A 82 3.11 13.48 -11.70
CA ASP A 82 4.50 13.23 -11.34
C ASP A 82 4.57 12.74 -9.89
N ARG A 83 5.26 11.62 -9.71
CA ARG A 83 5.40 10.95 -8.41
C ARG A 83 6.60 11.53 -7.68
N LEU A 84 6.36 12.14 -6.52
CA LEU A 84 7.41 12.51 -5.57
C LEU A 84 8.10 11.26 -5.00
N MET A 85 7.32 10.20 -4.84
CA MET A 85 7.75 8.91 -4.31
C MET A 85 6.92 7.80 -4.96
N SER A 86 7.55 6.67 -5.26
CA SER A 86 6.88 5.44 -5.69
C SER A 86 7.67 4.23 -5.19
N VAL A 87 7.00 3.31 -4.51
CA VAL A 87 7.60 2.05 -4.05
C VAL A 87 6.67 0.89 -4.38
N LEU A 88 7.24 -0.14 -5.00
CA LEU A 88 6.56 -1.38 -5.34
C LEU A 88 6.95 -2.48 -4.33
N TYR A 89 5.96 -3.04 -3.65
CA TYR A 89 6.10 -4.22 -2.80
C TYR A 89 5.63 -5.45 -3.56
N GLN A 90 6.55 -6.35 -3.87
CA GLN A 90 6.21 -7.68 -4.39
C GLN A 90 5.72 -8.53 -3.22
N LEU A 91 4.47 -8.99 -3.29
CA LEU A 91 3.84 -9.72 -2.19
C LEU A 91 3.89 -11.23 -2.45
N PRO A 92 3.98 -12.04 -1.39
CA PRO A 92 3.79 -13.47 -1.53
C PRO A 92 2.39 -13.79 -2.08
N ALA A 93 2.32 -14.77 -2.98
CA ALA A 93 1.07 -15.20 -3.60
C ALA A 93 0.27 -16.20 -2.73
N ASP A 94 0.94 -16.82 -1.76
CA ASP A 94 0.45 -17.95 -0.96
C ASP A 94 0.17 -17.61 0.51
N ARG A 95 0.51 -16.39 0.95
CA ARG A 95 0.31 -15.93 2.33
C ARG A 95 0.16 -14.42 2.40
N ALA A 96 -0.39 -13.92 3.50
CA ALA A 96 -0.39 -12.49 3.78
C ALA A 96 1.04 -11.97 4.09
N PRO A 97 1.36 -10.71 3.77
CA PRO A 97 2.59 -10.07 4.24
C PRO A 97 2.65 -10.04 5.77
N ALA A 98 3.85 -10.22 6.34
CA ALA A 98 4.02 -10.20 7.79
C ALA A 98 4.22 -8.77 8.30
N ASN A 99 3.43 -8.36 9.28
CA ASN A 99 3.65 -7.10 10.00
C ASN A 99 4.89 -7.26 10.90
N GLN A 100 6.03 -6.78 10.42
CA GLN A 100 7.37 -7.13 10.94
C GLN A 100 8.16 -5.95 11.49
N PHE A 101 7.70 -4.72 11.24
CA PHE A 101 8.40 -3.52 11.71
C PHE A 101 7.97 -3.15 13.14
N VAL A 102 8.97 -2.92 14.00
CA VAL A 102 8.78 -2.41 15.36
C VAL A 102 8.09 -1.03 15.30
N GLY A 103 7.19 -0.75 16.24
CA GLY A 103 6.41 0.49 16.26
C GLY A 103 5.04 0.40 15.58
N GLY A 104 4.66 -0.78 15.07
CA GLY A 104 3.33 -0.98 14.48
C GLY A 104 3.21 -0.53 13.02
N HIS A 105 4.32 -0.31 12.33
CA HIS A 105 4.36 0.18 10.94
C HIS A 105 4.19 -0.92 9.89
N GLY A 106 3.48 -1.98 10.26
CA GLY A 106 3.08 -3.06 9.37
C GLY A 106 4.22 -3.78 8.67
N PHE A 107 3.99 -4.13 7.41
CA PHE A 107 4.95 -4.85 6.57
C PHE A 107 5.70 -3.92 5.61
N THR A 108 5.24 -2.68 5.45
CA THR A 108 5.91 -1.68 4.58
C THR A 108 6.95 -0.86 5.32
N GLY A 109 6.89 -0.82 6.65
CA GLY A 109 7.61 0.16 7.45
C GLY A 109 7.01 1.56 7.29
N LEU A 110 7.53 2.51 8.08
CA LEU A 110 7.11 3.90 8.07
C LEU A 110 7.85 4.69 6.98
N HIS A 111 7.09 5.29 6.08
CA HIS A 111 7.59 6.17 5.02
C HIS A 111 7.34 7.62 5.38
N TYR A 112 8.24 8.49 4.93
CA TYR A 112 8.11 9.94 5.03
C TYR A 112 8.30 10.54 3.64
N VAL A 113 7.39 11.41 3.22
CA VAL A 113 7.48 12.17 1.98
C VAL A 113 7.30 13.64 2.31
N TYR A 114 8.17 14.48 1.74
CA TYR A 114 8.18 15.91 1.98
C TYR A 114 7.86 16.67 0.70
N HIS A 115 6.99 17.67 0.79
CA HIS A 115 6.74 18.59 -0.30
C HIS A 115 8.00 19.48 -0.52
N PRO A 116 8.54 19.56 -1.76
CA PRO A 116 9.83 20.21 -2.00
C PRO A 116 9.83 21.73 -1.75
N ALA A 117 8.70 22.41 -1.94
CA ALA A 117 8.58 23.87 -1.71
C ALA A 117 8.05 24.26 -0.32
N THR A 118 6.96 23.64 0.17
CA THR A 118 6.32 24.04 1.43
C THR A 118 6.94 23.38 2.67
N GLY A 119 7.62 22.25 2.50
CA GLY A 119 8.10 21.44 3.63
C GLY A 119 7.01 20.67 4.36
N ALA A 120 5.79 20.58 3.79
CA ALA A 120 4.75 19.68 4.27
C ALA A 120 5.25 18.24 4.28
N GLU A 121 4.77 17.45 5.24
CA GLU A 121 5.18 16.07 5.43
C GLU A 121 3.96 15.15 5.46
N LEU A 122 4.07 14.04 4.74
CA LEU A 122 3.19 12.90 4.83
C LEU A 122 3.96 11.69 5.34
N GLN A 123 3.48 11.12 6.43
CA GLN A 123 3.91 9.81 6.93
C GLN A 123 2.91 8.75 6.50
N PHE A 124 3.37 7.56 6.12
CA PHE A 124 2.46 6.46 5.82
C PHE A 124 3.07 5.08 5.99
N TRP A 125 2.22 4.09 6.23
CA TRP A 125 2.56 2.68 6.26
C TRP A 125 1.32 1.84 5.96
N CYS A 126 1.50 0.58 5.57
CA CYS A 126 0.43 -0.37 5.41
C CYS A 126 0.67 -1.62 6.25
N VAL A 127 -0.42 -2.11 6.84
CA VAL A 127 -0.50 -3.36 7.58
C VAL A 127 -1.24 -4.38 6.73
N ALA A 128 -0.82 -5.64 6.83
CA ALA A 128 -1.68 -6.72 6.40
C ALA A 128 -2.81 -6.81 7.43
N GLY A 129 -4.06 -6.94 6.96
CA GLY A 129 -5.15 -7.33 7.85
C GLY A 129 -4.82 -8.68 8.49
N ASP A 130 -5.32 -8.92 9.69
CA ASP A 130 -5.18 -10.22 10.35
C ASP A 130 -5.82 -11.29 9.45
N GLY A 131 -4.98 -11.97 8.66
CA GLY A 131 -5.39 -13.17 7.95
C GLY A 131 -5.85 -14.16 9.00
N ALA A 132 -7.07 -14.70 8.85
CA ALA A 132 -7.52 -15.82 9.66
C ALA A 132 -6.42 -16.89 9.67
N GLN A 133 -5.88 -17.16 10.86
CA GLN A 133 -5.04 -18.32 11.14
C GLN A 133 -5.85 -19.59 10.99
#